data_AF-A0A7K1G063-F1
#
_entry.id   AF-A0A7K1G063-F1
#
_cell.length_a   1.000
_cell.length_b   1.000
_cell.length_c   1.000
_cell.angle_alpha   90.00
_cell.angle_beta   90.00
_cell.angle_gamma   90.00
#
_symmetry.space_group_name_H-M   'P 1'
#
loop_
_entity.id
_entity.type
_entity.pdbx_description
1 polymer ?
#
loop_
_entity_poly.entity_id
_entity_poly.type
_entity_poly.pdbx_seq_one_letter_code
_entity_poly.pdbx_strand_id
1 'polypeptide(L)'
;MDYEKMIPIELMQRAFIAQSGGIQTRAISVTRPSWDNMIKNYPDTSVDVIKLYNDIGNGLIDLYNKAPEDWENTCSFRMSRGLNLSGFNLPRDNSKYREKGSSGGVHVGSNIGSKKNYYWYRVKELGRYLEDNLGSPEFDVTLKKVGVGERKTGVSQSDWDKLSKLKGIVMFKVSGWNNASGHFTLWDGKNLIYPGGAQHNDPSSEFYYFNMKYEQYHPIKKKNIVVQTDEIKLWELK
;
A
#
# COMPACT_ATOMS: atom_id res chain seq x y z
N MET A 1 43.45 -9.94 19.08
CA MET A 1 42.60 -9.71 17.90
C MET A 1 41.28 -10.37 18.20
N ASP A 2 40.39 -9.63 18.87
CA ASP A 2 39.05 -10.11 19.15
C ASP A 2 38.09 -9.47 18.16
N TYR A 3 37.53 -10.33 17.31
CA TYR A 3 36.45 -10.00 16.40
C TYR A 3 35.16 -9.89 17.23
N GLU A 4 34.95 -8.76 17.90
CA GLU A 4 33.60 -8.35 18.25
C GLU A 4 32.85 -8.10 16.94
N LYS A 5 32.05 -9.09 16.58
CA LYS A 5 31.06 -9.04 15.51
C LYS A 5 30.19 -7.80 15.72
N MET A 6 30.44 -6.76 14.94
CA MET A 6 29.44 -5.73 14.71
C MET A 6 28.21 -6.41 14.12
N ILE A 7 27.20 -6.60 14.96
CA ILE A 7 25.86 -6.95 14.53
C ILE A 7 25.40 -5.79 13.64
N PRO A 8 25.05 -6.01 12.36
CA PRO A 8 24.51 -4.95 11.54
C PRO A 8 23.24 -4.44 12.21
N ILE A 9 23.06 -3.12 12.23
CA ILE A 9 21.80 -2.48 12.62
C ILE A 9 20.80 -2.75 11.48
N GLU A 10 20.41 -4.01 11.32
CA GLU A 10 19.26 -4.43 10.54
C GLU A 10 18.02 -4.19 11.40
N LEU A 11 17.00 -3.59 10.76
CA LEU A 11 15.67 -3.31 11.28
C LEU A 11 15.42 -3.76 12.72
N MET A 12 15.46 -2.82 13.67
CA MET A 12 14.83 -3.05 14.97
C MET A 12 13.32 -3.21 14.77
N GLN A 13 12.88 -4.38 14.32
CA GLN A 13 11.57 -4.92 14.65
C GLN A 13 11.54 -4.98 16.17
N ARG A 14 10.67 -4.16 16.77
CA ARG A 14 10.49 -4.17 18.22
C ARG A 14 9.96 -5.55 18.59
N ALA A 15 10.77 -6.29 19.33
CA ALA A 15 10.37 -7.58 19.87
C ALA A 15 9.86 -7.37 21.32
N PHE A 16 8.64 -7.82 21.59
CA PHE A 16 8.11 -7.88 22.95
C PHE A 16 8.40 -9.26 23.54
N ILE A 17 9.02 -9.27 24.72
CA ILE A 17 9.20 -10.47 25.54
C ILE A 17 8.51 -10.18 26.87
N ALA A 18 7.46 -10.92 27.20
CA ALA A 18 6.85 -10.84 28.52
C ALA A 18 7.55 -11.83 29.45
N GLN A 19 7.88 -11.38 30.67
CA GLN A 19 8.50 -12.22 31.69
C GLN A 19 7.67 -12.18 32.97
N SER A 20 7.35 -13.34 33.53
CA SER A 20 6.73 -13.48 34.85
C SER A 20 7.26 -14.73 35.53
N GLY A 21 7.63 -14.63 36.82
CA GLY A 21 8.08 -15.79 37.61
C GLY A 21 9.28 -16.55 37.03
N GLY A 22 10.18 -15.89 36.29
CA GLY A 22 11.33 -16.53 35.65
C GLY A 22 11.05 -17.20 34.30
N ILE A 23 9.80 -17.19 33.83
CA ILE A 23 9.41 -17.71 32.51
C ILE A 23 9.31 -16.53 31.53
N GLN A 24 9.97 -16.64 30.39
CA GLN A 24 9.89 -15.69 29.28
C GLN A 24 9.01 -16.23 28.15
N THR A 25 8.19 -15.38 27.55
CA THR A 25 7.47 -15.73 26.31
C THR A 25 8.45 -15.77 25.13
N ARG A 26 8.05 -16.41 24.03
CA ARG A 26 8.72 -16.18 22.74
C ARG A 26 8.64 -14.70 22.40
N ALA A 27 9.71 -14.17 21.81
CA ALA A 27 9.74 -12.82 21.28
C ALA A 27 8.62 -12.63 20.24
N ILE A 28 7.75 -11.66 20.45
CA ILE A 28 6.72 -11.26 19.49
C ILE A 28 7.25 -10.06 18.70
N SER A 29 7.46 -10.25 17.39
CA SER A 29 7.85 -9.15 16.51
C SER A 29 6.65 -8.27 16.18
N VAL A 30 6.76 -6.97 16.39
CA VAL A 30 5.81 -5.98 15.86
C VAL A 30 6.10 -5.79 14.37
N THR A 31 5.31 -6.45 13.54
CA THR A 31 5.48 -6.42 12.07
C THR A 31 4.70 -5.29 11.40
N ARG A 32 3.85 -4.56 12.14
CA ARG A 32 2.96 -3.53 11.58
C ARG A 32 3.03 -2.23 12.39
N PRO A 33 2.89 -1.07 11.74
CA PRO A 33 2.73 0.20 12.45
C PRO A 33 1.39 0.25 13.20
N SER A 34 1.28 1.10 14.23
CA SER A 34 -0.01 1.32 14.88
C SER A 34 -0.98 2.10 13.99
N TRP A 35 -2.28 1.89 14.21
CA TRP A 35 -3.33 2.64 13.53
C TRP A 35 -3.15 4.15 13.73
N ASP A 36 -2.96 4.58 14.98
CA ASP A 36 -2.87 6.00 15.33
C ASP A 36 -1.71 6.71 14.64
N ASN A 37 -0.56 6.04 14.51
CA ASN A 37 0.56 6.60 13.77
C ASN A 37 0.28 6.60 12.27
N MET A 38 -0.27 5.51 11.72
CA MET A 38 -0.57 5.44 10.29
C MET A 38 -1.59 6.49 9.87
N ILE A 39 -2.72 6.61 10.55
CA ILE A 39 -3.77 7.57 10.18
C ILE A 39 -3.29 9.02 10.32
N LYS A 40 -2.46 9.31 11.32
CA LYS A 40 -1.85 10.64 11.51
C LYS A 40 -0.89 11.02 10.38
N ASN A 41 -0.12 10.06 9.89
CA ASN A 41 0.99 10.31 8.96
C ASN A 41 0.67 10.00 7.48
N TYR A 42 -0.42 9.28 7.22
CA TYR A 42 -0.83 8.90 5.88
C TYR A 42 -1.54 10.08 5.18
N PRO A 43 -1.03 10.57 4.03
CA PRO A 43 -1.64 11.71 3.35
C PRO A 43 -2.96 11.30 2.67
N ASP A 44 -4.07 11.83 3.18
CA ASP A 44 -5.42 11.61 2.65
C ASP A 44 -5.71 12.42 1.36
N THR A 45 -6.95 12.38 0.88
CA THR A 45 -7.39 13.11 -0.32
C THR A 45 -7.26 14.64 -0.24
N SER A 46 -7.16 15.22 0.96
CA SER A 46 -7.01 16.68 1.12
C SER A 46 -5.60 17.17 0.78
N VAL A 47 -4.59 16.28 0.80
CA VAL A 47 -3.22 16.62 0.45
C VAL A 47 -3.03 16.48 -1.05
N ASP A 48 -2.81 17.58 -1.78
CA ASP A 48 -2.53 17.54 -3.21
C ASP A 48 -1.11 17.01 -3.53
N VAL A 49 -0.86 16.72 -4.82
CA VAL A 49 0.41 16.17 -5.30
C VAL A 49 1.59 17.12 -5.11
N ILE A 50 1.38 18.44 -5.27
CA ILE A 50 2.44 19.45 -5.15
C ILE A 50 2.91 19.51 -3.71
N LYS A 51 1.98 19.60 -2.76
CA LYS A 51 2.29 19.55 -1.33
C LYS A 51 2.97 18.25 -0.95
N LEU A 52 2.43 17.10 -1.38
CA LEU A 52 3.01 15.79 -1.09
C LEU A 52 4.47 15.70 -1.56
N TYR A 53 4.75 16.13 -2.79
CA TYR A 53 6.08 16.00 -3.38
C TYR A 53 7.08 17.01 -2.81
N ASN A 54 6.64 18.21 -2.44
CA ASN A 54 7.46 19.14 -1.67
C ASN A 54 7.79 18.60 -0.27
N ASP A 55 6.80 18.02 0.42
CA ASP A 55 6.98 17.45 1.75
C ASP A 55 7.88 16.19 1.74
N ILE A 56 7.95 15.46 0.62
CA ILE A 56 8.90 14.35 0.41
C ILE A 56 10.28 14.90 0.04
N GLY A 57 10.32 15.90 -0.84
CA GLY A 57 11.49 16.66 -1.22
C GLY A 57 12.49 15.91 -2.11
N ASN A 58 13.75 16.36 -2.05
CA ASN A 58 14.86 15.89 -2.89
C ASN A 58 14.54 15.93 -4.40
N GLY A 59 13.98 17.04 -4.88
CA GLY A 59 13.70 17.29 -6.30
C GLY A 59 12.52 16.52 -6.89
N LEU A 60 11.69 15.84 -6.06
CA LEU A 60 10.55 15.07 -6.56
C LEU A 60 9.55 15.92 -7.35
N ILE A 61 9.33 17.17 -6.93
CA ILE A 61 8.44 18.09 -7.63
C ILE A 61 8.95 18.44 -9.03
N ASP A 62 10.27 18.51 -9.23
CA ASP A 62 10.87 18.81 -10.54
C ASP A 62 10.68 17.64 -11.51
N LEU A 63 10.74 16.40 -11.00
CA LEU A 63 10.44 15.20 -11.79
C LEU A 63 8.98 15.20 -12.25
N TYR A 64 8.06 15.53 -11.36
CA TYR A 64 6.64 15.68 -11.69
C TYR A 64 6.40 16.78 -12.74
N ASN A 65 6.99 17.96 -12.55
CA ASN A 65 6.83 19.07 -13.50
C ASN A 65 7.39 18.73 -14.89
N LYS A 66 8.44 17.91 -14.97
CA LYS A 66 9.04 17.48 -16.23
C LYS A 66 8.23 16.41 -16.95
N ALA A 67 7.58 15.50 -16.22
CA ALA A 67 6.80 14.40 -16.79
C ALA A 67 5.56 14.09 -15.93
N PRO A 68 4.51 14.94 -15.94
CA PRO A 68 3.38 14.80 -15.01
C PRO A 68 2.69 13.42 -15.09
N GLU A 69 2.53 12.88 -16.31
CA GLU A 69 1.90 11.58 -16.55
C GLU A 69 2.68 10.41 -15.94
N ASP A 70 4.01 10.48 -15.92
CA ASP A 70 4.87 9.43 -15.34
C ASP A 70 4.83 9.43 -13.80
N TRP A 71 4.47 10.57 -13.19
CA TRP A 71 4.52 10.82 -11.75
C TRP A 71 3.15 11.16 -11.15
N GLU A 72 2.05 10.95 -11.87
CA GLU A 72 0.70 11.26 -11.38
C GLU A 72 0.23 10.31 -10.28
N ASN A 73 0.72 9.05 -10.30
CA ASN A 73 0.24 8.02 -9.39
C ASN A 73 0.89 8.15 -8.00
N THR A 74 0.24 8.94 -7.14
CA THR A 74 0.72 9.21 -5.78
C THR A 74 0.42 8.09 -4.77
N CYS A 75 -0.32 7.03 -5.12
CA CYS A 75 -0.74 5.97 -4.19
C CYS A 75 0.44 5.39 -3.39
N SER A 76 1.48 4.95 -4.09
CA SER A 76 2.67 4.34 -3.48
C SER A 76 3.48 5.34 -2.65
N PHE A 77 3.54 6.60 -3.08
CA PHE A 77 4.19 7.67 -2.31
C PHE A 77 3.48 7.94 -0.99
N ARG A 78 2.15 8.00 -0.99
CA ARG A 78 1.33 8.22 0.21
C ARG A 78 1.52 7.09 1.21
N MET A 79 1.43 5.85 0.75
CA MET A 79 1.67 4.69 1.61
C MET A 79 3.10 4.65 2.14
N SER A 80 4.10 4.87 1.27
CA SER A 80 5.50 4.95 1.69
C SER A 80 5.72 6.01 2.78
N ARG A 81 5.09 7.19 2.63
CA ARG A 81 5.16 8.25 3.63
C ARG A 81 4.51 7.84 4.94
N GLY A 82 3.28 7.32 4.90
CA GLY A 82 2.58 6.83 6.08
C GLY A 82 3.39 5.79 6.84
N LEU A 83 3.95 4.81 6.14
CA LEU A 83 4.78 3.75 6.71
C LEU A 83 6.06 4.29 7.36
N ASN A 84 6.87 5.05 6.62
CA ASN A 84 8.15 5.58 7.10
C ASN A 84 7.96 6.44 8.35
N LEU A 85 6.97 7.34 8.35
CA LEU A 85 6.70 8.23 9.48
C LEU A 85 6.02 7.52 10.66
N SER A 86 5.51 6.31 10.45
CA SER A 86 4.90 5.47 11.49
C SER A 86 5.84 4.40 12.04
N GLY A 87 7.13 4.48 11.72
CA GLY A 87 8.18 3.58 12.22
C GLY A 87 8.36 2.29 11.41
N PHE A 88 7.62 2.11 10.32
CA PHE A 88 7.82 1.03 9.35
C PHE A 88 8.69 1.55 8.20
N ASN A 89 10.00 1.59 8.42
CA ASN A 89 10.93 2.16 7.45
C ASN A 89 11.09 1.26 6.23
N LEU A 90 10.84 1.81 5.05
CA LEU A 90 11.08 1.11 3.80
C LEU A 90 12.59 1.07 3.49
N PRO A 91 13.12 -0.08 3.05
CA PRO A 91 14.53 -0.19 2.70
C PRO A 91 14.81 0.52 1.37
N ARG A 92 16.07 0.93 1.17
CA ARG A 92 16.55 1.43 -0.12
C ARG A 92 16.53 0.36 -1.20
N ASP A 93 16.88 -0.87 -0.82
CA ASP A 93 16.96 -1.99 -1.74
C ASP A 93 15.57 -2.60 -1.97
N ASN A 94 15.11 -2.53 -3.21
CA ASN A 94 13.88 -3.16 -3.71
C ASN A 94 14.15 -4.23 -4.77
N SER A 95 15.40 -4.70 -4.89
CA SER A 95 15.85 -5.60 -5.95
C SER A 95 15.05 -6.91 -6.04
N LYS A 96 14.56 -7.42 -4.90
CA LYS A 96 13.68 -8.59 -4.83
C LYS A 96 12.33 -8.40 -5.55
N TYR A 97 11.81 -7.17 -5.60
CA TYR A 97 10.44 -6.89 -6.03
C TYR A 97 10.34 -6.24 -7.41
N ARG A 98 11.42 -5.59 -7.87
CA ARG A 98 11.49 -4.98 -9.20
C ARG A 98 11.53 -6.01 -10.32
N GLU A 99 11.10 -5.59 -11.50
CA GLU A 99 11.21 -6.42 -12.70
C GLU A 99 12.67 -6.62 -13.11
N LYS A 100 12.99 -7.81 -13.64
CA LYS A 100 14.35 -8.15 -14.05
C LYS A 100 14.85 -7.14 -15.09
N GLY A 101 16.02 -6.54 -14.84
CA GLY A 101 16.60 -5.52 -15.70
C GLY A 101 16.09 -4.09 -15.46
N SER A 102 15.13 -3.89 -14.55
CA SER A 102 14.69 -2.56 -14.14
C SER A 102 15.56 -2.00 -13.01
N SER A 103 15.69 -0.67 -12.93
CA SER A 103 16.29 0.03 -11.79
C SER A 103 15.44 -0.09 -10.51
N GLY A 104 14.15 -0.39 -10.64
CA GLY A 104 13.18 -0.38 -9.54
C GLY A 104 12.63 1.02 -9.27
N GLY A 105 11.57 1.10 -8.47
CA GLY A 105 10.87 2.36 -8.18
C GLY A 105 11.11 2.88 -6.77
N VAL A 106 12.31 3.41 -6.47
CA VAL A 106 12.62 4.01 -5.17
C VAL A 106 13.11 5.45 -5.33
N HIS A 107 12.46 6.38 -4.63
CA HIS A 107 12.89 7.77 -4.47
C HIS A 107 13.52 7.96 -3.09
N VAL A 108 14.55 8.80 -3.01
CA VAL A 108 15.16 9.18 -1.73
C VAL A 108 14.53 10.51 -1.32
N GLY A 109 13.86 10.59 -0.17
CA GLY A 109 13.34 11.87 0.31
C GLY A 109 14.41 12.77 0.92
N SER A 110 14.01 14.00 1.27
CA SER A 110 14.85 14.92 2.04
C SER A 110 15.25 14.31 3.39
N ASN A 111 16.43 14.70 3.89
CA ASN A 111 16.93 14.23 5.18
C ASN A 111 15.99 14.70 6.31
N ILE A 112 15.64 13.79 7.22
CA ILE A 112 15.05 14.13 8.51
C ILE A 112 16.12 13.80 9.57
N GLY A 113 16.89 14.80 9.97
CA GLY A 113 18.08 14.60 10.81
C GLY A 113 19.15 13.77 10.09
N SER A 114 19.67 12.73 10.76
CA SER A 114 20.70 11.84 10.21
C SER A 114 20.16 10.66 9.38
N LYS A 115 18.84 10.50 9.27
CA LYS A 115 18.19 9.38 8.58
C LYS A 115 17.54 9.81 7.27
N LYS A 116 17.59 8.91 6.29
CA LYS A 116 16.91 9.04 4.99
C LYS A 116 15.70 8.13 4.95
N ASN A 117 14.57 8.67 4.49
CA ASN A 117 13.39 7.88 4.18
C ASN A 117 13.40 7.52 2.69
N TYR A 118 13.07 6.28 2.38
CA TYR A 118 12.97 5.77 1.02
C TYR A 118 11.50 5.61 0.65
N TYR A 119 11.13 6.09 -0.52
CA TYR A 119 9.74 6.12 -0.98
C TYR A 119 9.61 5.23 -2.20
N TRP A 120 8.92 4.11 -2.04
CA TRP A 120 8.67 3.21 -3.14
C TRP A 120 7.48 3.75 -3.93
N TYR A 121 7.68 4.01 -5.22
CA TYR A 121 6.67 4.69 -6.04
C TYR A 121 5.93 3.75 -7.00
N ARG A 122 6.40 2.50 -7.16
CA ARG A 122 5.72 1.50 -7.99
C ARG A 122 4.78 0.63 -7.17
N VAL A 123 3.50 0.69 -7.49
CA VAL A 123 2.41 -0.03 -6.78
C VAL A 123 2.70 -1.53 -6.70
N LYS A 124 3.10 -2.14 -7.82
CA LYS A 124 3.38 -3.58 -7.92
C LYS A 124 4.55 -4.01 -7.01
N GLU A 125 5.58 -3.17 -6.89
CA GLU A 125 6.76 -3.47 -6.08
C GLU A 125 6.44 -3.31 -4.59
N LEU A 126 5.82 -2.18 -4.21
CA LEU A 126 5.43 -1.92 -2.82
C LEU A 126 4.38 -2.90 -2.33
N GLY A 127 3.36 -3.22 -3.15
CA GLY A 127 2.32 -4.18 -2.78
C GLY A 127 2.89 -5.55 -2.39
N ARG A 128 3.80 -6.10 -3.19
CA ARG A 128 4.48 -7.37 -2.87
C ARG A 128 5.33 -7.28 -1.61
N TYR A 129 6.02 -6.15 -1.40
CA TYR A 129 6.77 -5.92 -0.18
C TYR A 129 5.87 -5.92 1.06
N LEU A 130 4.70 -5.31 0.98
CA LEU A 130 3.73 -5.30 2.08
C LEU A 130 3.18 -6.70 2.37
N GLU A 131 2.84 -7.48 1.34
CA GLU A 131 2.41 -8.88 1.52
C GLU A 131 3.47 -9.72 2.24
N ASP A 132 4.76 -9.53 1.91
CA ASP A 132 5.86 -10.27 2.52
C ASP A 132 6.19 -9.84 3.96
N ASN A 133 5.86 -8.59 4.36
CA ASN A 133 6.35 -8.00 5.60
C ASN A 133 5.26 -7.70 6.64
N LEU A 134 3.98 -7.63 6.26
CA LEU A 134 2.87 -7.42 7.19
C LEU A 134 2.33 -8.71 7.80
N GLY A 135 2.80 -9.88 7.35
CA GLY A 135 2.30 -11.19 7.76
C GLY A 135 0.94 -11.52 7.12
N SER A 136 0.22 -12.49 7.69
CA SER A 136 -1.09 -12.89 7.17
C SER A 136 -2.13 -11.77 7.35
N PRO A 137 -2.91 -11.42 6.32
CA PRO A 137 -4.02 -10.48 6.45
C PRO A 137 -5.17 -11.07 7.28
N GLU A 138 -5.91 -10.22 8.00
CA GLU A 138 -7.12 -10.62 8.74
C GLU A 138 -8.35 -10.74 7.84
N PHE A 139 -8.31 -10.10 6.67
CA PHE A 139 -9.31 -10.23 5.63
C PHE A 139 -8.61 -10.50 4.31
N ASP A 140 -8.96 -11.59 3.63
CA ASP A 140 -8.43 -11.96 2.32
C ASP A 140 -9.54 -12.65 1.52
N VAL A 141 -10.07 -11.95 0.52
CA VAL A 141 -11.18 -12.44 -0.30
C VAL A 141 -10.83 -12.26 -1.76
N THR A 142 -10.86 -13.38 -2.50
CA THR A 142 -10.83 -13.38 -3.96
C THR A 142 -12.25 -13.25 -4.50
N LEU A 143 -12.48 -12.24 -5.35
CA LEU A 143 -13.76 -12.01 -6.01
C LEU A 143 -13.83 -12.78 -7.32
N LYS A 144 -15.02 -13.28 -7.66
CA LYS A 144 -15.26 -13.93 -8.95
C LYS A 144 -14.97 -12.93 -10.09
N LYS A 145 -14.14 -13.36 -11.04
CA LYS A 145 -13.90 -12.62 -12.28
C LYS A 145 -15.10 -12.78 -13.21
N VAL A 146 -15.47 -11.69 -13.86
CA VAL A 146 -16.57 -11.65 -14.82
C VAL A 146 -16.11 -11.13 -16.18
N GLY A 147 -16.81 -11.54 -17.22
CA GLY A 147 -16.60 -11.15 -18.61
C GLY A 147 -17.32 -9.87 -19.01
N VAL A 148 -17.17 -9.51 -20.29
CA VAL A 148 -17.91 -8.42 -20.94
C VAL A 148 -19.41 -8.75 -20.91
N GLY A 149 -20.25 -7.77 -20.58
CA GLY A 149 -21.71 -7.93 -20.45
C GLY A 149 -22.18 -8.57 -19.14
N GLU A 150 -21.28 -9.12 -18.33
CA GLU A 150 -21.64 -9.75 -17.06
C GLU A 150 -21.68 -8.74 -15.91
N ARG A 151 -22.48 -9.06 -14.87
CA ARG A 151 -22.56 -8.29 -13.62
C ARG A 151 -21.60 -8.90 -12.59
N LYS A 152 -20.82 -8.05 -11.93
CA LYS A 152 -19.93 -8.46 -10.84
C LYS A 152 -20.71 -8.51 -9.52
N THR A 153 -20.59 -9.62 -8.81
CA THR A 153 -20.97 -9.70 -7.40
C THR A 153 -19.75 -9.25 -6.58
N GLY A 154 -19.95 -8.22 -5.75
CA GLY A 154 -18.90 -7.72 -4.86
C GLY A 154 -18.69 -8.59 -3.62
N VAL A 155 -18.17 -7.96 -2.58
CA VAL A 155 -18.02 -8.58 -1.27
C VAL A 155 -19.38 -9.05 -0.73
N SER A 156 -19.41 -10.25 -0.15
CA SER A 156 -20.62 -10.82 0.45
C SER A 156 -21.03 -10.06 1.72
N GLN A 157 -22.29 -10.15 2.14
CA GLN A 157 -22.72 -9.48 3.38
C GLN A 157 -21.92 -9.93 4.61
N SER A 158 -21.63 -11.23 4.73
CA SER A 158 -20.87 -11.76 5.87
C SER A 158 -19.42 -11.28 5.88
N ASP A 159 -18.82 -11.08 4.71
CA ASP A 159 -17.49 -10.50 4.57
C ASP A 159 -17.51 -8.99 4.83
N TRP A 160 -18.60 -8.31 4.48
CA TRP A 160 -18.83 -6.90 4.81
C TRP A 160 -18.94 -6.66 6.32
N ASP A 161 -19.67 -7.54 7.02
CA ASP A 161 -19.81 -7.50 8.47
C ASP A 161 -18.49 -7.76 9.21
N LYS A 162 -17.55 -8.48 8.58
CA LYS A 162 -16.18 -8.65 9.09
C LYS A 162 -15.34 -7.41 8.81
N LEU A 163 -15.29 -6.97 7.54
CA LEU A 163 -14.43 -5.87 7.11
C LEU A 163 -14.76 -4.56 7.83
N SER A 164 -16.05 -4.26 8.04
CA SER A 164 -16.51 -3.04 8.73
C SER A 164 -16.08 -2.95 10.20
N LYS A 165 -15.65 -4.06 10.81
CA LYS A 165 -15.12 -4.10 12.19
C LYS A 165 -13.61 -3.92 12.25
N LEU A 166 -12.94 -3.95 11.09
CA LEU A 166 -11.50 -3.81 10.98
C LEU A 166 -11.14 -2.40 10.55
N LYS A 167 -9.94 -1.97 10.93
CA LYS A 167 -9.28 -0.77 10.43
C LYS A 167 -7.82 -1.11 10.16
N GLY A 168 -7.24 -0.55 9.11
CA GLY A 168 -5.84 -0.81 8.77
C GLY A 168 -5.49 -0.57 7.32
N ILE A 169 -4.47 -1.28 6.84
CA ILE A 169 -4.03 -1.19 5.44
C ILE A 169 -4.91 -2.12 4.61
N VAL A 170 -5.63 -1.56 3.63
CA VAL A 170 -6.40 -2.32 2.65
C VAL A 170 -5.70 -2.27 1.30
N MET A 171 -5.67 -3.41 0.61
CA MET A 171 -5.12 -3.58 -0.73
C MET A 171 -6.17 -4.19 -1.64
N PHE A 172 -6.32 -3.60 -2.82
CA PHE A 172 -7.14 -4.09 -3.91
C PHE A 172 -6.22 -4.53 -5.04
N LYS A 173 -6.30 -5.79 -5.46
CA LYS A 173 -5.67 -6.23 -6.71
C LYS A 173 -6.68 -6.06 -7.83
N VAL A 174 -6.26 -5.41 -8.92
CA VAL A 174 -7.13 -5.02 -10.02
C VAL A 174 -6.57 -5.54 -11.32
N SER A 175 -7.41 -6.22 -12.10
CA SER A 175 -7.09 -6.57 -13.48
C SER A 175 -7.66 -5.53 -14.45
N GLY A 176 -6.99 -5.36 -15.59
CA GLY A 176 -7.45 -4.49 -16.68
C GLY A 176 -6.90 -3.07 -16.67
N TRP A 177 -6.31 -2.61 -15.58
CA TRP A 177 -5.53 -1.37 -15.55
C TRP A 177 -4.21 -1.49 -16.31
N ASN A 178 -3.82 -0.41 -16.99
CA ASN A 178 -2.60 -0.37 -17.81
C ASN A 178 -1.36 0.05 -17.00
N ASN A 179 -1.53 0.94 -16.02
CA ASN A 179 -0.45 1.59 -15.28
C ASN A 179 -0.33 1.11 -13.82
N ALA A 180 -1.25 0.27 -13.34
CA ALA A 180 -1.24 -0.26 -11.99
C ALA A 180 -1.78 -1.69 -11.96
N SER A 181 -1.35 -2.46 -10.95
CA SER A 181 -1.85 -3.81 -10.67
C SER A 181 -2.91 -3.84 -9.56
N GLY A 182 -3.28 -2.67 -9.05
CA GLY A 182 -4.09 -2.52 -7.85
C GLY A 182 -3.96 -1.15 -7.22
N HIS A 183 -4.53 -1.01 -6.03
CA HIS A 183 -4.49 0.18 -5.20
C HIS A 183 -4.35 -0.23 -3.73
N PHE A 184 -3.73 0.59 -2.91
CA PHE A 184 -3.72 0.38 -1.47
C PHE A 184 -3.89 1.70 -0.72
N THR A 185 -4.59 1.63 0.39
CA THR A 185 -4.88 2.79 1.23
C THR A 185 -5.19 2.35 2.65
N LEU A 186 -5.60 3.28 3.51
CA LEU A 186 -6.13 2.97 4.82
C LEU A 186 -7.65 2.82 4.75
N TRP A 187 -8.16 1.86 5.52
CA TRP A 187 -9.57 1.63 5.78
C TRP A 187 -9.85 1.90 7.26
N ASP A 188 -10.85 2.72 7.56
CA ASP A 188 -11.20 3.09 8.94
C ASP A 188 -12.40 2.30 9.53
N GLY A 189 -12.89 1.29 8.80
CA GLY A 189 -14.14 0.57 9.12
C GLY A 189 -15.33 1.02 8.27
N LYS A 190 -15.21 2.15 7.57
CA LYS A 190 -16.29 2.77 6.77
C LYS A 190 -15.83 3.39 5.46
N ASN A 191 -14.69 4.07 5.45
CA ASN A 191 -14.17 4.84 4.33
C ASN A 191 -12.74 4.45 3.98
N LEU A 192 -12.43 4.60 2.70
CA LEU A 192 -11.07 4.63 2.18
C LEU A 192 -10.47 6.02 2.37
N ILE A 193 -9.33 6.12 3.05
CA ILE A 193 -8.70 7.40 3.38
C ILE A 193 -8.14 8.11 2.13
N TYR A 194 -7.62 7.35 1.18
CA TYR A 194 -7.23 7.83 -0.14
C TYR A 194 -7.65 6.82 -1.21
N PRO A 195 -8.84 6.94 -1.82
CA PRO A 195 -9.32 6.03 -2.84
C PRO A 195 -8.76 6.33 -4.25
N GLY A 196 -7.93 7.37 -4.41
CA GLY A 196 -7.49 7.89 -5.70
C GLY A 196 -8.52 8.86 -6.30
N GLY A 197 -9.75 8.39 -6.49
CA GLY A 197 -10.92 9.21 -6.83
C GLY A 197 -12.11 8.88 -5.94
N ALA A 198 -12.98 9.87 -5.66
CA ALA A 198 -14.10 9.70 -4.73
C ALA A 198 -15.05 8.56 -5.13
N GLN A 199 -15.24 8.35 -6.44
CA GLN A 199 -16.05 7.28 -7.00
C GLN A 199 -15.61 5.88 -6.56
N HIS A 200 -14.33 5.69 -6.24
CA HIS A 200 -13.82 4.41 -5.79
C HIS A 200 -14.19 4.08 -4.32
N ASN A 201 -14.74 5.05 -3.57
CA ASN A 201 -15.28 4.88 -2.22
C ASN A 201 -16.80 5.13 -2.14
N ASP A 202 -17.49 5.21 -3.28
CA ASP A 202 -18.94 5.40 -3.35
C ASP A 202 -19.63 4.08 -3.70
N PRO A 203 -20.40 3.44 -2.78
CA PRO A 203 -21.08 2.17 -3.04
C PRO A 203 -22.05 2.16 -4.23
N SER A 204 -22.49 3.33 -4.71
CA SER A 204 -23.36 3.47 -5.88
C SER A 204 -22.59 3.52 -7.21
N SER A 205 -21.27 3.67 -7.15
CA SER A 205 -20.42 3.78 -8.34
C SER A 205 -20.00 2.41 -8.89
N GLU A 206 -19.91 2.28 -10.21
CA GLU A 206 -19.29 1.11 -10.86
C GLU A 206 -17.78 1.00 -10.57
N PHE A 207 -17.17 2.08 -10.10
CA PHE A 207 -15.76 2.18 -9.73
C PHE A 207 -15.49 1.77 -8.27
N TYR A 208 -16.53 1.51 -7.48
CA TYR A 208 -16.39 1.20 -6.06
C TYR A 208 -15.55 -0.05 -5.83
N TYR A 209 -14.40 0.07 -5.16
CA TYR A 209 -13.41 -1.02 -5.14
C TYR A 209 -13.95 -2.38 -4.71
N PHE A 210 -14.94 -2.41 -3.82
CA PHE A 210 -15.45 -3.65 -3.24
C PHE A 210 -16.42 -4.42 -4.16
N ASN A 211 -16.86 -3.82 -5.27
CA ASN A 211 -17.62 -4.49 -6.32
C ASN A 211 -17.22 -4.02 -7.73
N MET A 212 -16.06 -3.36 -7.86
CA MET A 212 -15.65 -2.63 -9.07
C MET A 212 -15.65 -3.53 -10.29
N LYS A 213 -16.42 -3.11 -11.30
CA LYS A 213 -16.39 -3.66 -12.66
C LYS A 213 -16.83 -2.59 -13.64
N TYR A 214 -15.99 -2.31 -14.62
CA TYR A 214 -16.35 -1.49 -15.77
C TYR A 214 -15.66 -2.02 -17.02
N GLU A 215 -16.16 -1.62 -18.17
CA GLU A 215 -15.61 -2.01 -19.47
C GLU A 215 -14.91 -0.82 -20.11
N GLN A 216 -13.76 -1.07 -20.70
CA GLN A 216 -13.04 -0.04 -21.45
C GLN A 216 -12.46 -0.63 -22.73
N TYR A 217 -12.38 0.19 -23.77
CA TYR A 217 -11.73 -0.21 -25.00
C TYR A 217 -10.21 -0.26 -24.80
N HIS A 218 -9.60 -1.40 -25.07
CA HIS A 218 -8.15 -1.54 -25.01
C HIS A 218 -7.54 -1.27 -26.39
N PRO A 219 -6.77 -0.17 -26.58
CA PRO A 219 -6.31 0.24 -27.91
C PRO A 219 -5.39 -0.80 -28.58
N ILE A 220 -4.47 -1.39 -27.81
CA ILE A 220 -3.54 -2.42 -28.34
C ILE A 220 -4.27 -3.74 -28.67
N LYS A 221 -5.18 -4.21 -27.81
CA LYS A 221 -5.93 -5.46 -28.03
C LYS A 221 -7.10 -5.31 -29.01
N LYS A 222 -7.42 -4.07 -29.39
CA LYS A 222 -8.54 -3.69 -30.28
C LYS A 222 -9.88 -4.31 -29.87
N LYS A 223 -10.16 -4.37 -28.56
CA LYS A 223 -11.41 -4.91 -28.02
C LYS A 223 -11.74 -4.32 -26.65
N ASN A 224 -13.00 -4.40 -26.26
CA ASN A 224 -13.39 -4.12 -24.89
C ASN A 224 -12.78 -5.15 -23.94
N ILE A 225 -12.22 -4.65 -22.84
CA ILE A 225 -11.74 -5.45 -21.73
C ILE A 225 -12.53 -5.09 -20.48
N VAL A 226 -12.53 -6.00 -19.52
CA VAL A 226 -13.06 -5.74 -18.19
C VAL A 226 -11.94 -5.24 -17.30
N VAL A 227 -12.20 -4.12 -16.61
CA VAL A 227 -11.44 -3.71 -15.43
C VAL A 227 -12.23 -4.09 -14.20
N GLN A 228 -11.61 -4.78 -13.25
CA GLN A 228 -12.31 -5.24 -12.05
C GLN A 228 -11.36 -5.52 -10.88
N THR A 229 -11.90 -5.40 -9.66
CA THR A 229 -11.23 -5.88 -8.45
C THR A 229 -11.23 -7.40 -8.43
N ASP A 230 -10.05 -8.01 -8.32
CA ASP A 230 -9.87 -9.46 -8.28
C ASP A 230 -9.74 -9.99 -6.85
N GLU A 231 -9.09 -9.24 -5.97
CA GLU A 231 -8.76 -9.67 -4.62
C GLU A 231 -8.73 -8.45 -3.69
N ILE A 232 -9.18 -8.64 -2.45
CA ILE A 232 -9.18 -7.61 -1.41
C ILE A 232 -8.50 -8.19 -0.18
N LYS A 233 -7.45 -7.52 0.27
CA LYS A 233 -6.71 -7.86 1.49
C LYS A 233 -6.76 -6.73 2.48
N LEU A 234 -6.91 -7.03 3.76
CA LEU A 234 -6.74 -6.06 4.83
C LEU A 234 -5.85 -6.63 5.94
N TRP A 235 -4.83 -5.84 6.29
CA TRP A 235 -4.01 -6.03 7.48
C TRP A 235 -4.48 -5.02 8.54
N GLU A 236 -5.07 -5.56 9.61
CA GLU A 236 -5.54 -4.78 10.73
C GLU A 236 -4.36 -4.09 11.42
N LEU A 237 -4.55 -2.82 11.75
CA LEU A 237 -3.62 -2.05 12.55
C LEU A 237 -4.27 -1.74 13.91
N LYS A 238 -3.49 -1.92 14.98
CA LYS A 238 -3.95 -1.68 16.35
C LYS A 238 -3.71 -0.23 16.76
#